data_AF-A0A014N697-F1
#
_entry.id   AF-A0A014N697-F1
#
_cell.length_a   1.000
_cell.length_b   1.000
_cell.length_c   1.000
_cell.angle_alpha   90.00
_cell.angle_beta   90.00
_cell.angle_gamma   90.00
#
_symmetry.space_group_name_H-M   'P 1'
#
loop_
_entity.id
_entity.type
_entity.pdbx_description
1 polymer ?
#
loop_
_entity_poly.entity_id
_entity_poly.type
_entity_poly.pdbx_seq_one_letter_code
_entity_poly.pdbx_strand_id
1 'polypeptide(L)'
;MTISCQVNTLYDEPLEGIFVQLQCVEHPEYCYMGCSNHSGAIDEWLSLHDHKVRPVRSSPNMEGLHWQMCFVVQPFFHDTCFPEIWNTVWVPKNTDSHTVVTVDKDMYAVFKDDASSAALEGEFQDSMSPSV
;
A
#
# COMPACT_ATOMS: atom_id res chain seq x y z
N MET A 1 9.78 -6.80 2.78
CA MET A 1 8.50 -7.49 2.53
C MET A 1 7.45 -6.98 3.48
N THR A 2 6.90 -5.85 3.10
CA THR A 2 5.88 -5.10 3.82
C THR A 2 4.73 -4.78 2.88
N ILE A 3 3.58 -4.47 3.47
CA ILE A 3 2.44 -3.91 2.77
C ILE A 3 2.48 -2.40 3.01
N SER A 4 2.46 -1.62 1.94
CA SER A 4 2.44 -0.17 1.98
C SER A 4 1.56 0.39 0.86
N CYS A 5 1.19 1.65 0.98
CA CYS A 5 0.52 2.35 -0.11
C CYS A 5 0.96 3.81 -0.23
N GLN A 6 0.64 4.38 -1.38
CA GLN A 6 0.93 5.76 -1.76
C GLN A 6 -0.36 6.37 -2.31
N VAL A 7 -0.70 7.57 -1.87
CA VAL A 7 -1.89 8.31 -2.33
C VAL A 7 -1.46 9.65 -2.89
N ASN A 8 -1.74 9.86 -4.17
CA ASN A 8 -1.42 11.07 -4.91
C ASN A 8 -2.66 11.63 -5.59
N THR A 9 -2.58 12.88 -6.04
CA THR A 9 -3.50 13.40 -7.04
C THR A 9 -3.20 12.77 -8.41
N LEU A 10 -4.08 12.96 -9.40
CA LEU A 10 -3.78 12.63 -10.80
C LEU A 10 -2.60 13.43 -11.40
N TYR A 11 -2.14 14.47 -10.72
CA TYR A 11 -1.01 15.31 -11.12
C TYR A 11 0.28 14.95 -10.38
N ASP A 12 0.33 13.75 -9.79
CA ASP A 12 1.46 13.23 -9.00
C ASP A 12 1.82 14.06 -7.75
N GLU A 13 0.88 14.86 -7.24
CA GLU A 13 1.05 15.57 -5.97
C GLU A 13 0.64 14.67 -4.79
N PRO A 14 1.44 14.56 -3.72
CA PRO A 14 1.11 13.70 -2.59
C PRO A 14 -0.10 14.24 -1.81
N LEU A 15 -0.98 13.33 -1.39
CA LEU A 15 -2.11 13.66 -0.52
C LEU A 15 -1.80 13.21 0.92
N GLU A 16 -1.46 14.17 1.79
CA GLU A 16 -1.29 13.96 3.23
C GLU A 16 -2.65 13.86 3.93
N GLY A 17 -2.76 13.07 5.00
CA GLY A 17 -3.96 13.03 5.85
C GLY A 17 -5.08 12.11 5.35
N ILE A 18 -4.84 11.32 4.31
CA ILE A 18 -5.78 10.33 3.80
C ILE A 18 -5.80 9.13 4.74
N PHE A 19 -6.97 8.84 5.26
CA PHE A 19 -7.19 7.67 6.09
C PHE A 19 -7.34 6.42 5.23
N VAL A 20 -6.61 5.36 5.58
CA VAL A 20 -6.66 4.08 4.88
C VAL A 20 -6.85 2.93 5.87
N GLN A 21 -7.80 2.05 5.57
CA GLN A 21 -8.01 0.79 6.29
C GLN A 21 -7.55 -0.37 5.42
N LEU A 22 -6.66 -1.22 5.96
CA LEU A 22 -6.27 -2.50 5.39
C LEU A 22 -6.91 -3.62 6.22
N GLN A 23 -7.71 -4.48 5.61
CA GLN A 23 -8.40 -5.56 6.31
C GLN A 23 -8.34 -6.89 5.54
N CYS A 24 -8.34 -8.00 6.29
CA CYS A 24 -8.59 -9.32 5.73
C CYS A 24 -10.08 -9.65 5.82
N VAL A 25 -10.67 -10.13 4.72
CA VAL A 25 -12.11 -10.45 4.64
C VAL A 25 -12.46 -11.67 5.48
N GLU A 26 -11.62 -12.70 5.45
CA GLU A 26 -11.82 -13.96 6.18
C GLU A 26 -11.51 -13.84 7.67
N HIS A 27 -10.62 -12.91 8.02
CA HIS A 27 -10.12 -12.70 9.37
C HIS A 27 -10.26 -11.22 9.77
N PRO A 28 -11.46 -10.76 10.16
CA PRO A 28 -11.71 -9.36 10.50
C PRO A 28 -10.85 -8.84 11.66
N GLU A 29 -10.30 -9.71 12.49
CA GLU A 29 -9.32 -9.39 13.53
C GLU A 29 -8.01 -8.83 12.95
N TYR A 30 -7.69 -9.15 11.70
CA TYR A 30 -6.58 -8.57 10.96
C TYR A 30 -7.03 -7.29 10.25
N CYS A 31 -7.20 -6.26 11.07
CA CYS A 31 -7.51 -4.91 10.61
C CYS A 31 -6.39 -3.94 11.04
N TYR A 32 -5.95 -3.15 10.07
CA TYR A 32 -4.87 -2.19 10.20
C TYR A 32 -5.34 -0.83 9.67
N MET A 33 -4.94 0.23 10.35
CA MET A 33 -5.33 1.60 10.01
C MET A 33 -4.08 2.45 9.79
N GLY A 34 -4.07 3.25 8.73
CA GLY A 34 -2.98 4.15 8.38
C GLY A 34 -3.50 5.54 8.02
N CYS A 35 -2.62 6.52 8.09
CA CYS A 35 -2.87 7.87 7.62
C CYS A 35 -1.69 8.31 6.77
N SER A 36 -1.93 8.81 5.57
CA SER A 36 -0.85 9.22 4.68
C SER A 36 -0.06 10.39 5.27
N ASN A 37 1.26 10.30 5.18
CA ASN A 37 2.17 11.33 5.65
C ASN A 37 2.32 12.47 4.60
N HIS A 38 3.20 13.44 4.88
CA HIS A 38 3.50 14.56 3.98
C HIS A 38 3.97 14.15 2.56
N SER A 39 4.47 12.92 2.39
CA SER A 39 4.86 12.39 1.08
C SER A 39 3.73 11.58 0.44
N GLY A 40 2.53 11.51 1.02
CA GLY A 40 1.40 10.70 0.55
C GLY A 40 1.53 9.21 0.86
N ALA A 41 2.57 8.80 1.59
CA ALA A 41 2.90 7.40 1.84
C ALA A 41 2.29 6.89 3.15
N ILE A 42 2.02 5.58 3.17
CA ILE A 42 1.63 4.80 4.34
C ILE A 42 2.45 3.51 4.34
N ASP A 43 3.44 3.45 5.23
CA ASP A 43 4.37 2.32 5.42
C ASP A 43 4.32 1.75 6.84
N GLU A 44 3.77 2.50 7.80
CA GLU A 44 3.45 2.05 9.15
C GLU A 44 1.94 2.06 9.40
N TRP A 45 1.46 1.01 10.07
CA TRP A 45 0.04 0.80 10.31
C TRP A 45 -0.23 0.56 11.79
N LEU A 46 -1.32 1.15 12.29
CA LEU A 46 -1.89 0.83 13.58
C LEU A 46 -2.66 -0.50 13.47
N SER A 47 -2.20 -1.53 14.18
CA SER A 47 -2.98 -2.77 14.31
C SER A 47 -4.11 -2.58 15.34
N LEU A 48 -5.34 -2.91 14.96
CA LEU A 48 -6.48 -2.86 15.90
C LEU A 48 -6.46 -3.99 16.93
N HIS A 49 -5.67 -5.04 16.69
CA HIS A 49 -5.56 -6.17 17.61
C HIS A 49 -4.73 -5.83 18.85
N ASP A 50 -3.59 -5.14 18.67
CA ASP A 50 -2.64 -4.85 19.75
C ASP A 50 -2.34 -3.36 19.96
N HIS A 51 -3.00 -2.48 19.20
CA HIS A 51 -2.87 -1.03 19.25
C HIS A 51 -1.43 -0.52 19.06
N LYS A 52 -0.60 -1.25 18.32
CA LYS A 52 0.77 -0.83 17.98
C LYS A 52 0.85 -0.34 16.55
N VAL A 53 1.60 0.73 16.36
CA VAL A 53 2.03 1.23 15.05
C VAL A 53 3.29 0.49 14.64
N ARG A 54 3.27 -0.15 13.48
CA ARG A 54 4.42 -0.86 12.90
C ARG A 54 4.21 -1.16 11.41
N PRO A 55 5.27 -1.46 10.66
CA PRO A 55 5.12 -2.04 9.33
C PRO A 55 4.35 -3.37 9.38
N VAL A 56 3.40 -3.56 8.47
CA VAL A 56 2.72 -4.85 8.27
C VAL A 56 3.58 -5.68 7.35
N ARG A 57 4.10 -6.80 7.84
CA ARG A 57 4.96 -7.69 7.05
C ARG A 57 4.11 -8.64 6.22
N SER A 58 4.42 -8.75 4.93
CA SER A 58 3.93 -9.84 4.11
C SER A 58 4.43 -11.16 4.70
N SER A 59 3.52 -12.09 4.95
CA SER A 59 3.86 -13.42 5.46
C SER A 59 3.18 -14.50 4.61
N PRO A 60 3.73 -15.73 4.53
CA PRO A 60 3.12 -16.81 3.76
C PRO A 60 1.66 -17.11 4.15
N ASN A 61 1.26 -16.81 5.38
CA ASN A 61 -0.11 -17.00 5.85
C ASN A 61 -1.10 -15.98 5.25
N MET A 62 -0.62 -14.91 4.62
CA MET A 62 -1.44 -13.86 4.02
C MET A 62 -1.70 -14.07 2.52
N GLU A 63 -0.86 -14.85 1.84
CA GLU A 63 -0.85 -15.05 0.39
C GLU A 63 -2.16 -15.68 -0.15
N GLY A 64 -2.82 -16.50 0.66
CA GLY A 64 -4.07 -17.18 0.32
C GLY A 64 -5.33 -16.50 0.82
N LEU A 65 -5.22 -15.29 1.39
CA LEU A 65 -6.33 -14.57 2.01
C LEU A 65 -6.73 -13.36 1.16
N HIS A 66 -8.00 -12.98 1.23
CA HIS A 66 -8.49 -11.79 0.56
C HIS A 66 -8.25 -10.55 1.42
N TRP A 67 -7.37 -9.69 0.96
CA TRP A 67 -7.09 -8.40 1.59
C TRP A 67 -7.74 -7.27 0.81
N GLN A 68 -8.21 -6.25 1.52
CA GLN A 68 -8.80 -5.06 0.94
C GLN A 68 -8.23 -3.82 1.60
N MET A 69 -7.99 -2.79 0.79
CA MET A 69 -7.73 -1.42 1.23
C MET A 69 -8.94 -0.55 0.94
N CYS A 70 -9.38 0.23 1.93
CA CYS A 70 -10.35 1.30 1.79
C CYS A 70 -9.67 2.64 2.03
N PHE A 71 -9.69 3.51 1.03
CA PHE A 71 -9.14 4.87 1.09
C PHE A 71 -10.29 5.86 1.26
N VAL A 72 -10.30 6.62 2.35
CA VAL A 72 -11.34 7.62 2.65
C VAL A 72 -10.90 8.97 2.12
N VAL A 73 -11.41 9.34 0.94
CA VAL A 73 -10.98 10.54 0.19
C VAL A 73 -11.98 11.70 0.28
N GLN A 74 -13.20 11.44 0.78
CA GLN A 74 -14.23 12.46 0.97
C GLN A 74 -13.75 13.74 1.69
N PRO A 75 -12.92 13.69 2.75
CA PRO A 75 -12.46 14.89 3.45
C PRO A 75 -11.70 15.88 2.55
N PHE A 76 -11.09 15.39 1.46
CA PHE A 76 -10.30 16.20 0.53
C PHE A 76 -11.12 16.72 -0.65
N PHE A 77 -12.03 15.91 -1.17
CA PHE A 77 -12.78 16.24 -2.39
C PHE A 77 -14.24 16.66 -2.14
N HIS A 78 -14.68 16.70 -0.87
CA HIS A 78 -16.02 17.10 -0.38
C HIS A 78 -17.19 16.45 -1.12
N ASP A 79 -17.53 17.00 -2.30
CA ASP A 79 -18.59 16.54 -3.21
C ASP A 79 -18.01 15.61 -4.29
N THR A 80 -17.39 14.52 -3.88
CA THR A 80 -16.87 13.48 -4.79
C THR A 80 -17.92 12.38 -5.04
N CYS A 81 -17.96 11.83 -6.25
CA CYS A 81 -18.72 10.61 -6.54
C CYS A 81 -18.16 9.35 -5.85
N PHE A 82 -16.93 9.42 -5.31
CA PHE A 82 -16.21 8.31 -4.69
C PHE A 82 -15.73 8.70 -3.30
N PRO A 83 -16.61 8.76 -2.28
CA PRO A 83 -16.20 9.14 -0.93
C PRO A 83 -15.18 8.17 -0.33
N GLU A 84 -15.24 6.91 -0.78
CA GLU A 84 -14.32 5.83 -0.46
C GLU A 84 -13.89 5.12 -1.74
N ILE A 85 -12.63 4.71 -1.80
CA ILE A 85 -12.07 3.87 -2.87
C ILE A 85 -11.72 2.52 -2.26
N TRP A 86 -12.30 1.45 -2.81
CA TRP A 86 -12.05 0.08 -2.38
C TRP A 86 -11.15 -0.64 -3.39
N ASN A 87 -10.04 -1.20 -2.92
CA ASN A 87 -9.11 -1.97 -3.73
C ASN A 87 -8.84 -3.35 -3.10
N THR A 88 -8.86 -4.39 -3.93
CA THR A 88 -8.39 -5.72 -3.52
C THR A 88 -6.86 -5.73 -3.55
N VAL A 89 -6.25 -6.13 -2.43
CA VAL A 89 -4.79 -6.22 -2.30
C VAL A 89 -4.37 -7.67 -2.46
N TRP A 90 -3.48 -7.91 -3.41
CA TRP A 90 -2.78 -9.18 -3.50
C TRP A 90 -1.47 -9.10 -2.71
N VAL A 91 -1.29 -10.02 -1.76
CA VAL A 91 -0.12 -10.06 -0.87
C VAL A 91 0.84 -11.16 -1.36
N PRO A 92 1.99 -10.81 -1.97
CA PRO A 92 2.95 -11.79 -2.43
C PRO A 92 3.72 -12.43 -1.27
N LYS A 93 4.20 -13.66 -1.49
CA LYS A 93 4.99 -14.42 -0.52
C LYS A 93 6.38 -13.83 -0.24
N ASN A 94 7.02 -13.36 -1.30
CA ASN A 94 8.46 -13.07 -1.33
C ASN A 94 8.77 -11.66 -1.85
N THR A 95 7.79 -10.75 -1.88
CA THR A 95 8.07 -9.35 -2.23
C THR A 95 7.21 -8.36 -1.45
N ASP A 96 7.55 -7.08 -1.55
CA ASP A 96 6.75 -5.98 -1.04
C ASP A 96 5.43 -5.88 -1.81
N SER A 97 4.35 -5.53 -1.12
CA SER A 97 3.07 -5.20 -1.74
C SER A 97 2.88 -3.70 -1.64
N HIS A 98 3.08 -3.00 -2.75
CA HIS A 98 2.90 -1.56 -2.81
C HIS A 98 1.71 -1.21 -3.71
N THR A 99 0.73 -0.50 -3.15
CA THR A 99 -0.44 0.00 -3.87
C THR A 99 -0.35 1.50 -4.04
N VAL A 100 -0.41 1.99 -5.27
CA VAL A 100 -0.48 3.43 -5.56
C VAL A 100 -1.90 3.77 -5.97
N VAL A 101 -2.48 4.78 -5.35
CA VAL A 101 -3.78 5.33 -5.71
C VAL A 101 -3.59 6.77 -6.15
N THR A 102 -4.03 7.08 -7.37
CA THR A 102 -4.11 8.45 -7.86
C THR A 102 -5.57 8.89 -7.89
N VAL A 103 -5.85 10.09 -7.40
CA VAL A 103 -7.22 10.58 -7.18
C VAL A 103 -7.39 11.99 -7.74
N ASP A 104 -8.55 12.24 -8.32
CA ASP A 104 -9.11 13.56 -8.59
C ASP A 104 -10.60 13.51 -8.20
N LYS A 105 -11.27 14.66 -8.19
CA LYS A 105 -12.62 14.82 -7.63
C LYS A 105 -13.60 13.72 -8.05
N ASP A 106 -13.61 13.36 -9.33
CA ASP A 106 -14.55 12.39 -9.89
C ASP A 106 -13.83 11.28 -10.67
N MET A 107 -12.57 11.01 -10.37
CA MET A 107 -11.80 9.96 -11.02
C MET A 107 -10.72 9.43 -10.09
N TYR A 108 -10.46 8.13 -10.16
CA TYR A 108 -9.31 7.54 -9.51
C TYR A 108 -8.73 6.43 -10.37
N ALA A 109 -7.45 6.15 -10.15
CA ALA A 109 -6.80 4.97 -10.67
C ALA A 109 -6.01 4.28 -9.55
N VAL A 110 -5.96 2.96 -9.61
CA VAL A 110 -5.18 2.14 -8.68
C VAL A 110 -4.15 1.36 -9.47
N PHE A 111 -2.89 1.51 -9.09
CA PHE A 111 -1.76 0.83 -9.68
C PHE A 111 -1.12 -0.07 -8.62
N LYS A 112 -0.63 -1.21 -9.08
CA LYS A 112 0.20 -2.08 -8.27
C LYS A 112 1.64 -1.85 -8.70
N ASP A 113 2.46 -1.33 -7.79
CA ASP A 113 3.86 -1.06 -8.10
C ASP A 113 4.70 -2.29 -7.80
N ASP A 114 4.68 -3.23 -8.75
CA ASP A 114 5.55 -4.40 -8.74
C ASP A 114 7.00 -4.02 -9.18
N ALA A 115 7.25 -2.78 -9.63
CA ALA A 115 8.56 -2.36 -10.15
C ALA A 115 9.56 -2.02 -9.05
N SER A 116 9.10 -1.61 -7.86
CA SER A 116 9.96 -1.45 -6.67
C SER A 116 10.69 -2.75 -6.25
N SER A 117 10.14 -3.90 -6.64
CA SER A 117 10.71 -5.23 -6.36
C SER A 117 11.81 -5.65 -7.33
N ALA A 118 11.75 -5.17 -8.58
CA ALA A 118 12.70 -5.56 -9.64
C ALA A 118 14.05 -4.81 -9.54
N ALA A 119 14.09 -3.66 -8.85
CA ALA A 119 15.30 -2.85 -8.72
C ALA A 119 16.34 -3.43 -7.74
N LEU A 120 15.93 -4.31 -6.82
CA LEU A 120 16.84 -4.93 -5.83
C LEU A 120 17.45 -6.26 -6.29
N GLU A 121 16.89 -6.91 -7.31
CA GLU A 121 17.45 -8.15 -7.87
C GLU A 121 18.46 -7.89 -9.01
N GLY A 122 18.58 -6.64 -9.47
CA GLY A 122 19.46 -6.25 -10.59
C GLY A 122 20.92 -5.94 -10.24
N GLU A 123 21.30 -5.84 -8.96
CA GLU A 123 22.67 -5.46 -8.54
C GLU A 123 23.53 -6.62 -8.01
N PHE A 124 23.22 -7.88 -8.37
CA PHE A 124 24.08 -9.05 -8.04
C PHE A 124 24.61 -9.82 -9.25
N GLN A 125 24.78 -9.16 -10.40
CA GLN A 125 25.55 -9.70 -11.53
C GLN A 125 26.46 -8.63 -12.14
N ASP A 126 27.51 -8.25 -11.42
CA ASP A 126 28.85 -8.03 -12.01
C ASP A 126 29.81 -7.50 -10.93
N SER A 127 30.40 -8.40 -10.14
CA SER A 127 31.68 -8.13 -9.49
C SER A 127 32.24 -9.39 -8.82
N MET A 128 32.95 -10.21 -9.60
CA MET A 128 34.32 -10.59 -9.24
C MET A 128 35.06 -11.17 -10.45
N SER A 129 36.23 -10.58 -10.67
CA SER A 129 37.06 -10.55 -11.88
C SER A 129 37.99 -11.79 -12.02
N PRO A 130 38.91 -11.82 -13.01
CA PRO A 130 39.46 -13.05 -13.60
C PRO A 130 40.57 -13.68 -12.76
N SER A 131 40.93 -14.92 -13.09
CA SER A 131 42.19 -15.52 -12.64
C SER A 131 42.82 -16.32 -13.79
N VAL A 132 44.06 -15.91 -14.05
CA VAL A 132 45.10 -16.36 -15.00
C VAL A 132 44.99 -17.78 -15.53
#